data_AF-A0A7Y5FB20-F1
#
_entry.id   AF-A0A7Y5FB20-F1
#
_cell.length_a   1.000
_cell.length_b   1.000
_cell.length_c   1.000
_cell.angle_alpha   90.00
_cell.angle_beta   90.00
_cell.angle_gamma   90.00
#
_symmetry.space_group_name_H-M   'P 1'
#
loop_
_entity.id
_entity.type
_entity.pdbx_description
1 polymer ?
#
loop_
_entity_poly.entity_id
_entity_poly.type
_entity_poly.pdbx_seq_one_letter_code
_entity_poly.pdbx_strand_id
1 'polypeptide(L)'
;MGFEISQVYPEYLTDPDVLICPSDSQADSSDYSAGALPHKEGIETIKSLMAAGQANTECLLAHLSYPRSYVYFGYAVNHGSSARLAWKSVEKIRKDIRTSGVGYTALNMGPGCPYNTVTYPDKPTFPGVYRLANSHGSEVNLLATISSPDERAVGYNGATPILGPDKAFQLLEGIERFFVTDINNPGASAQAQSNLPILVDVYGVYKKTDPDTDDVAQAAVTVFNHVPGGSNVLFMDGHVQFMQYRAQQFPVCTYPDPYITKVKGWSSHIAEGTAG
;
A
#
# COMPACT_ATOMS: atom_id res chain seq x y z
N MET A 1 0.55 1.36 3.52
CA MET A 1 -0.28 1.90 2.44
C MET A 1 -1.69 1.97 2.92
N GLY A 2 -2.07 3.06 3.61
CA GLY A 2 -3.46 3.48 3.60
C GLY A 2 -3.75 3.94 2.18
N PHE A 3 -4.37 3.10 1.37
CA PHE A 3 -4.85 3.51 0.07
C PHE A 3 -6.28 3.97 0.24
N GLU A 4 -6.70 4.97 -0.53
CA GLU A 4 -8.11 5.31 -0.53
C GLU A 4 -8.84 4.13 -1.18
N ILE A 5 -9.74 3.48 -0.44
CA ILE A 5 -10.43 2.27 -0.90
C ILE A 5 -11.21 2.51 -2.20
N SER A 6 -11.63 3.75 -2.47
CA SER A 6 -12.27 4.15 -3.73
C SER A 6 -11.34 4.11 -4.95
N GLN A 7 -10.02 4.05 -4.73
CA GLN A 7 -9.00 3.96 -5.78
C GLN A 7 -8.52 2.53 -6.03
N VAL A 8 -8.96 1.57 -5.20
CA VAL A 8 -8.81 0.15 -5.52
C VAL A 8 -9.92 -0.19 -6.48
N TYR A 9 -9.53 -0.83 -7.59
CA TYR A 9 -10.41 -1.30 -8.66
C TYR A 9 -11.83 -1.62 -8.16
N PRO A 10 -12.79 -0.71 -8.39
CA PRO A 10 -14.08 -0.69 -7.68
C PRO A 10 -14.92 -1.94 -7.98
N GLU A 11 -14.68 -2.61 -9.09
CA GLU A 11 -15.35 -3.87 -9.47
C GLU A 11 -15.01 -5.06 -8.55
N TYR A 12 -13.86 -5.04 -7.88
CA TYR A 12 -13.46 -6.11 -6.95
C TYR A 12 -13.94 -5.88 -5.51
N LEU A 13 -14.49 -4.70 -5.19
CA LEU A 13 -14.91 -4.30 -3.84
C LEU A 13 -16.43 -4.36 -3.64
N THR A 14 -17.06 -5.38 -4.20
CA THR A 14 -18.49 -5.64 -3.97
C THR A 14 -18.77 -6.21 -2.58
N ASP A 15 -17.76 -6.81 -1.95
CA ASP A 15 -17.81 -7.36 -0.60
C ASP A 15 -16.59 -6.89 0.21
N PRO A 16 -16.78 -6.16 1.34
CA PRO A 16 -15.67 -5.72 2.19
C PRO A 16 -14.91 -6.87 2.85
N ASP A 17 -15.46 -8.09 2.91
CA ASP A 17 -14.75 -9.25 3.43
C ASP A 17 -13.59 -9.68 2.52
N VAL A 18 -13.56 -9.24 1.25
CA VAL A 18 -12.41 -9.43 0.33
C VAL A 18 -11.16 -8.72 0.82
N LEU A 19 -11.29 -7.70 1.68
CA LEU A 19 -10.15 -7.00 2.29
C LEU A 19 -9.53 -7.78 3.45
N ILE A 20 -10.14 -8.90 3.85
CA ILE A 20 -9.65 -9.79 4.89
C ILE A 20 -9.30 -11.17 4.34
N CYS A 21 -8.09 -11.61 4.65
CA CYS A 21 -7.66 -12.97 4.38
C CYS A 21 -8.32 -13.94 5.38
N PRO A 22 -8.78 -15.14 4.97
CA PRO A 22 -9.31 -16.14 5.91
C PRO A 22 -8.33 -16.54 7.02
N SER A 23 -7.03 -16.36 6.80
CA SER A 23 -5.98 -16.63 7.79
C SER A 23 -5.61 -15.38 8.62
N ASP A 24 -6.43 -14.33 8.62
CA ASP A 24 -6.16 -13.13 9.40
C ASP A 24 -6.16 -13.44 10.90
N SER A 25 -5.08 -13.03 11.58
CA SER A 25 -4.91 -13.29 13.01
C SER A 25 -5.90 -12.50 13.87
N GLN A 26 -6.62 -11.55 13.27
CA GLN A 26 -7.44 -10.54 13.94
C GLN A 26 -6.61 -9.83 15.00
N ALA A 27 -5.40 -9.39 14.62
CA ALA A 27 -4.53 -8.65 15.50
C ALA A 27 -5.27 -7.46 16.10
N ASP A 28 -4.85 -7.05 17.31
CA ASP A 28 -5.46 -5.93 18.00
C ASP A 28 -5.53 -4.73 17.04
N SER A 29 -6.70 -4.10 16.92
CA SER A 29 -6.89 -3.06 15.92
C SER A 29 -5.98 -1.84 16.16
N SER A 30 -5.53 -1.64 17.41
CA SER A 30 -4.52 -0.63 17.78
C SER A 30 -3.14 -0.90 17.18
N ASP A 31 -2.84 -2.15 16.78
CA ASP A 31 -1.59 -2.46 16.10
C ASP A 31 -1.53 -1.87 14.68
N TYR A 32 -2.68 -1.59 14.07
CA TYR A 32 -2.79 -1.01 12.73
C TYR A 32 -2.91 0.52 12.77
N SER A 33 -3.67 1.08 13.71
CA SER A 33 -3.70 2.53 13.94
C SER A 33 -4.44 2.87 15.22
N ALA A 34 -4.09 4.00 15.84
CA ALA A 34 -4.82 4.53 16.98
C ALA A 34 -6.27 4.83 16.60
N GLY A 35 -7.23 4.17 17.26
CA GLY A 35 -8.67 4.36 17.02
C GLY A 35 -9.25 3.55 15.85
N ALA A 36 -8.45 2.69 15.20
CA ALA A 36 -9.01 1.73 14.26
C ALA A 36 -9.89 0.71 15.00
N LEU A 37 -11.08 0.42 14.48
CA LEU A 37 -11.96 -0.64 14.98
C LEU A 37 -11.60 -1.99 14.36
N PRO A 38 -11.93 -3.14 14.98
CA PRO A 38 -11.89 -4.43 14.29
C PRO A 38 -12.74 -4.39 13.02
N HIS A 39 -12.35 -5.08 11.94
CA HIS A 39 -12.97 -4.90 10.62
C HIS A 39 -14.48 -5.16 10.60
N LYS A 40 -14.90 -6.36 11.01
CA LYS A 40 -16.32 -6.72 10.98
C LYS A 40 -17.16 -5.85 11.92
N GLU A 41 -16.68 -5.69 13.15
CA GLU A 41 -17.34 -4.85 14.17
C GLU A 41 -17.42 -3.39 13.73
N GLY A 42 -16.37 -2.87 13.11
CA GLY A 42 -16.31 -1.51 12.58
C GLY A 42 -17.32 -1.29 11.46
N ILE A 43 -17.42 -2.23 10.51
CA ILE A 43 -18.45 -2.18 9.46
C ILE A 43 -19.86 -2.17 10.06
N GLU A 44 -20.16 -3.07 10.99
CA GLU A 44 -21.47 -3.16 11.64
C GLU A 44 -21.80 -1.89 12.45
N THR A 45 -20.82 -1.39 13.20
CA THR A 45 -20.94 -0.15 13.99
C THR A 45 -21.21 1.05 13.08
N ILE A 46 -20.44 1.22 12.01
CA ILE A 46 -20.61 2.34 11.07
C ILE A 46 -21.96 2.23 10.35
N LYS A 47 -22.38 1.04 9.93
CA LYS A 47 -23.73 0.83 9.34
C LYS A 47 -24.84 1.26 10.30
N SER A 48 -24.71 0.93 11.59
CA SER A 48 -25.66 1.39 12.62
C SER A 48 -25.65 2.91 12.78
N LEU A 49 -24.47 3.53 12.80
CA LEU A 49 -24.34 4.99 12.86
C LEU A 49 -24.91 5.68 11.62
N MET A 50 -24.73 5.10 10.43
CA MET A 50 -25.34 5.59 9.19
C MET A 50 -26.86 5.54 9.25
N ALA A 51 -27.44 4.45 9.74
CA ALA A 51 -28.89 4.33 9.94
C ALA A 51 -29.44 5.37 10.94
N ALA A 52 -28.62 5.78 11.92
CA ALA A 52 -28.95 6.82 12.88
C ALA A 52 -28.63 8.26 12.40
N GLY A 53 -28.16 8.44 11.16
CA GLY A 53 -27.74 9.75 10.63
C GLY A 53 -26.50 10.35 11.31
N GLN A 54 -25.72 9.52 12.04
CA GLN A 54 -24.51 9.91 12.75
C GLN A 54 -23.23 9.69 11.95
N ALA A 55 -23.28 8.85 10.91
CA ALA A 55 -22.19 8.62 9.98
C ALA A 55 -22.69 8.61 8.54
N ASN A 56 -21.77 8.61 7.58
CA ASN A 56 -22.08 8.46 6.15
C ASN A 56 -21.07 7.54 5.46
N THR A 57 -21.19 7.41 4.13
CA THR A 57 -20.33 6.55 3.32
C THR A 57 -18.84 6.89 3.46
N GLU A 58 -18.46 8.15 3.66
CA GLU A 58 -17.04 8.52 3.86
C GLU A 58 -16.47 7.90 5.15
N CYS A 59 -17.29 7.72 6.19
CA CYS A 59 -16.88 7.01 7.42
C CYS A 59 -16.56 5.54 7.11
N LEU A 60 -17.36 4.90 6.27
CA LEU A 60 -17.13 3.52 5.85
C LEU A 60 -15.89 3.43 4.94
N LEU A 61 -15.72 4.36 4.01
CA LEU A 61 -14.52 4.41 3.17
C LEU A 61 -13.25 4.61 4.01
N ALA A 62 -13.29 5.47 5.03
CA ALA A 62 -12.19 5.67 5.96
C ALA A 62 -11.85 4.36 6.71
N HIS A 63 -12.85 3.63 7.18
CA HIS A 63 -12.66 2.34 7.84
C HIS A 63 -11.99 1.30 6.93
N LEU A 64 -12.48 1.16 5.69
CA LEU A 64 -12.00 0.18 4.72
C LEU A 64 -10.65 0.56 4.09
N SER A 65 -10.22 1.82 4.21
CA SER A 65 -8.92 2.30 3.71
C SER A 65 -7.74 1.89 4.61
N TYR A 66 -8.00 1.29 5.79
CA TYR A 66 -6.96 0.72 6.63
C TYR A 66 -6.58 -0.68 6.13
N PRO A 67 -5.35 -0.89 5.61
CA PRO A 67 -4.93 -2.19 5.13
C PRO A 67 -4.82 -3.18 6.30
N ARG A 68 -5.50 -4.31 6.22
CA ARG A 68 -5.40 -5.41 7.20
C ARG A 68 -4.57 -6.55 6.64
N SER A 69 -5.16 -7.23 5.66
CA SER A 69 -4.61 -8.46 5.11
C SER A 69 -3.93 -8.28 3.77
N TYR A 70 -4.22 -7.19 3.06
CA TYR A 70 -3.72 -6.92 1.72
C TYR A 70 -3.07 -5.55 1.59
N VAL A 71 -2.01 -5.47 0.78
CA VAL A 71 -1.35 -4.23 0.36
C VAL A 71 -1.72 -3.93 -1.08
N TYR A 72 -2.28 -2.75 -1.32
CA TYR A 72 -2.47 -2.20 -2.67
C TYR A 72 -1.30 -1.29 -3.04
N PHE A 73 -0.68 -1.52 -4.20
CA PHE A 73 0.46 -0.70 -4.64
C PHE A 73 0.04 0.68 -5.15
N GLY A 74 -1.12 0.81 -5.79
CA GLY A 74 -1.62 2.09 -6.34
C GLY A 74 -0.79 2.74 -7.45
N TYR A 75 0.39 2.20 -7.75
CA TYR A 75 1.32 2.68 -8.77
C TYR A 75 1.84 1.53 -9.62
N ALA A 76 2.09 1.79 -10.90
CA ALA A 76 2.69 0.86 -11.83
C ALA A 76 4.16 0.63 -11.47
N VAL A 77 4.42 -0.44 -10.70
CA VAL A 77 5.76 -0.84 -10.25
C VAL A 77 6.00 -2.31 -10.57
N ASN A 78 7.21 -2.65 -11.01
CA ASN A 78 7.62 -4.02 -11.35
C ASN A 78 8.86 -4.48 -10.59
N HIS A 79 9.33 -3.69 -9.62
CA HIS A 79 10.53 -3.96 -8.85
C HIS A 79 10.40 -3.44 -7.41
N GLY A 80 11.00 -4.16 -6.46
CA GLY A 80 10.93 -3.85 -5.03
C GLY A 80 11.45 -2.46 -4.66
N SER A 81 12.57 -2.02 -5.26
CA SER A 81 13.10 -0.66 -5.07
C SER A 81 12.09 0.41 -5.50
N SER A 82 11.50 0.29 -6.70
CA SER A 82 10.51 1.25 -7.19
C SER A 82 9.25 1.27 -6.34
N ALA A 83 8.76 0.10 -5.91
CA ALA A 83 7.62 0.00 -5.01
C ALA A 83 7.90 0.66 -3.63
N ARG A 84 9.07 0.40 -3.04
CA ARG A 84 9.50 1.03 -1.78
C ARG A 84 9.61 2.55 -1.92
N LEU A 85 10.18 3.04 -3.01
CA LEU A 85 10.32 4.48 -3.23
C LEU A 85 8.98 5.16 -3.51
N ALA A 86 8.08 4.51 -4.26
CA ALA A 86 6.73 5.02 -4.48
C ALA A 86 6.02 5.18 -3.12
N TRP A 87 6.14 4.19 -2.25
CA TRP A 87 5.63 4.24 -0.88
C TRP A 87 6.22 5.40 -0.08
N LYS A 88 7.56 5.50 0.03
CA LYS A 88 8.24 6.57 0.77
C LYS A 88 7.82 7.94 0.26
N SER A 89 7.72 8.12 -1.06
CA SER A 89 7.33 9.40 -1.65
C SER A 89 5.88 9.78 -1.32
N VAL A 90 4.96 8.81 -1.31
CA VAL A 90 3.56 9.07 -0.89
C VAL A 90 3.50 9.42 0.60
N GLU A 91 4.24 8.72 1.46
CA GLU A 91 4.31 9.05 2.88
C GLU A 91 4.92 10.43 3.14
N LYS A 92 5.95 10.80 2.38
CA LYS A 92 6.49 12.15 2.41
C LYS A 92 5.43 13.19 2.04
N ILE A 93 4.66 12.96 0.97
CA ILE A 93 3.57 13.85 0.58
C ILE A 93 2.57 14.02 1.73
N ARG A 94 2.17 12.93 2.38
CA ARG A 94 1.26 12.96 3.53
C ARG A 94 1.82 13.75 4.71
N LYS A 95 3.08 13.55 5.05
CA LYS A 95 3.80 14.28 6.11
C LYS A 95 3.91 15.77 5.79
N ASP A 96 4.21 16.13 4.55
CA ASP A 96 4.31 17.52 4.10
C ASP A 96 2.94 18.23 4.18
N ILE A 97 1.86 17.55 3.82
CA ILE A 97 0.48 18.04 3.97
C ILE A 97 0.10 18.23 5.42
N ARG A 98 0.34 17.21 6.26
CA ARG A 98 0.08 17.33 7.69
C ARG A 98 0.83 18.52 8.22
N THR A 99 2.11 18.70 7.90
CA THR A 99 2.93 19.83 8.35
C THR A 99 2.38 21.18 7.86
N SER A 100 2.17 21.33 6.56
CA SER A 100 1.81 22.60 5.91
C SER A 100 0.34 23.00 6.10
N GLY A 101 -0.56 22.04 6.31
CA GLY A 101 -1.99 22.29 6.42
C GLY A 101 -2.67 22.67 5.10
N VAL A 102 -2.05 22.39 3.95
CA VAL A 102 -2.62 22.65 2.61
C VAL A 102 -2.56 21.40 1.73
N GLY A 103 -3.31 21.36 0.63
CA GLY A 103 -3.26 20.26 -0.33
C GLY A 103 -4.07 19.02 0.06
N TYR A 104 -5.04 19.15 0.96
CA TYR A 104 -5.94 18.06 1.34
C TYR A 104 -7.39 18.51 1.40
N THR A 105 -8.29 17.54 1.38
CA THR A 105 -9.72 17.73 1.68
C THR A 105 -10.05 16.88 2.90
N ALA A 106 -10.47 17.50 4.00
CA ALA A 106 -10.97 16.76 5.16
C ALA A 106 -12.25 16.01 4.77
N LEU A 107 -12.36 14.75 5.17
CA LEU A 107 -13.56 13.97 4.90
C LEU A 107 -14.66 14.35 5.89
N ASN A 108 -15.84 14.69 5.37
CA ASN A 108 -17.03 14.82 6.20
C ASN A 108 -17.63 13.42 6.42
N MET A 109 -17.34 12.81 7.55
CA MET A 109 -17.75 11.43 7.86
C MET A 109 -19.04 11.34 8.70
N GLY A 110 -19.66 12.48 9.01
CA GLY A 110 -20.77 12.59 9.97
C GLY A 110 -20.29 12.75 11.42
N PRO A 111 -21.12 13.31 12.32
CA PRO A 111 -20.71 13.75 13.65
C PRO A 111 -20.30 12.61 14.61
N GLY A 112 -20.88 11.43 14.45
CA GLY A 112 -20.63 10.27 15.31
C GLY A 112 -19.61 9.28 14.75
N CYS A 113 -18.94 9.59 13.64
CA CYS A 113 -17.93 8.70 13.08
C CYS A 113 -16.71 8.61 14.03
N PRO A 114 -16.26 7.39 14.41
CA PRO A 114 -15.10 7.21 15.30
C PRO A 114 -13.80 7.73 14.67
N TYR A 115 -13.74 7.79 13.34
CA TYR A 115 -12.57 8.26 12.60
C TYR A 115 -12.36 9.77 12.65
N ASN A 116 -13.30 10.56 13.19
CA ASN A 116 -13.14 12.01 13.36
C ASN A 116 -12.04 12.38 14.36
N THR A 117 -11.72 11.48 15.30
CA THR A 117 -10.77 11.75 16.38
C THR A 117 -9.44 11.04 16.20
N VAL A 118 -9.22 10.37 15.06
CA VAL A 118 -7.92 9.75 14.75
C VAL A 118 -6.86 10.83 14.68
N THR A 119 -5.70 10.58 15.30
CA THR A 119 -4.56 11.49 15.33
C THR A 119 -3.32 10.79 14.79
N TYR A 120 -2.42 11.55 14.18
CA TYR A 120 -1.18 11.02 13.60
C TYR A 120 -0.01 11.24 14.58
N PRO A 121 0.86 10.24 14.80
CA PRO A 121 1.99 10.38 15.74
C PRO A 121 2.90 11.57 15.43
N ASP A 122 3.12 11.86 14.15
CA ASP A 122 3.93 12.99 13.67
C ASP A 122 3.20 14.34 13.74
N LYS A 123 1.86 14.34 13.84
CA LYS A 123 1.06 15.55 14.06
C LYS A 123 -0.23 15.26 14.84
N PRO A 124 -0.15 15.16 16.19
CA PRO A 124 -1.31 14.82 17.03
C PRO A 124 -2.46 15.84 16.99
N THR A 125 -2.17 17.07 16.55
CA THR A 125 -3.14 18.17 16.42
C THR A 125 -3.88 18.18 15.08
N PHE A 126 -3.64 17.19 14.22
CA PHE A 126 -4.30 17.04 12.92
C PHE A 126 -5.33 15.90 13.00
N PRO A 127 -6.56 16.18 13.52
CA PRO A 127 -7.54 15.13 13.73
C PRO A 127 -8.24 14.73 12.42
N GLY A 128 -8.72 13.50 12.40
CA GLY A 128 -9.60 13.00 11.36
C GLY A 128 -8.88 12.39 10.16
N VAL A 129 -9.67 12.05 9.15
CA VAL A 129 -9.20 11.45 7.90
C VAL A 129 -9.34 12.46 6.77
N TYR A 130 -8.37 12.44 5.87
CA TYR A 130 -8.28 13.39 4.76
C TYR A 130 -7.94 12.70 3.45
N ARG A 131 -8.44 13.28 2.35
CA ARG A 131 -8.06 12.92 1.00
C ARG A 131 -6.96 13.85 0.51
N LEU A 132 -5.98 13.29 -0.19
CA LEU A 132 -4.98 14.08 -0.91
C LEU A 132 -5.68 14.86 -2.04
N ALA A 133 -5.39 16.16 -2.18
CA ALA A 133 -5.97 16.92 -3.28
C ALA A 133 -5.47 16.38 -4.63
N ASN A 134 -6.30 16.43 -5.68
CA ASN A 134 -5.94 15.97 -7.04
C ASN A 134 -4.69 16.66 -7.63
N SER A 135 -4.17 17.71 -6.99
CA SER A 135 -2.94 18.42 -7.35
C SER A 135 -1.65 17.61 -7.21
N HIS A 136 -1.67 16.42 -6.59
CA HIS A 136 -0.47 15.57 -6.46
C HIS A 136 -0.07 14.85 -7.75
N GLY A 137 -0.86 14.97 -8.82
CA GLY A 137 -0.55 14.43 -10.15
C GLY A 137 -0.75 12.91 -10.25
N SER A 138 -0.80 12.42 -11.49
CA SER A 138 -0.91 10.98 -11.81
C SER A 138 0.43 10.24 -11.73
N GLU A 139 1.47 10.87 -11.19
CA GLU A 139 2.82 10.33 -11.08
C GLU A 139 3.45 10.76 -9.76
N VAL A 140 4.26 9.87 -9.17
CA VAL A 140 5.04 10.15 -7.96
C VAL A 140 6.52 10.20 -8.29
N ASN A 141 7.21 11.24 -7.80
CA ASN A 141 8.65 11.39 -7.95
C ASN A 141 9.40 10.45 -6.98
N LEU A 142 10.10 9.45 -7.51
CA LEU A 142 10.85 8.47 -6.73
C LEU A 142 12.19 9.03 -6.20
N LEU A 143 12.61 10.21 -6.68
CA LEU A 143 13.82 10.89 -6.23
C LEU A 143 13.59 11.74 -4.98
N ALA A 144 12.33 11.96 -4.59
CA ALA A 144 11.98 12.89 -3.51
C ALA A 144 12.45 12.44 -2.11
N THR A 145 12.78 11.15 -1.95
CA THR A 145 13.10 10.53 -0.64
C THR A 145 14.40 9.74 -0.64
N ILE A 146 15.23 9.84 -1.68
CA ILE A 146 16.49 9.09 -1.76
C ILE A 146 17.62 9.88 -1.10
N SER A 147 18.46 9.16 -0.36
CA SER A 147 19.71 9.67 0.21
C SER A 147 20.94 9.26 -0.59
N SER A 148 20.80 8.24 -1.46
CA SER A 148 21.84 7.77 -2.37
C SER A 148 21.26 7.17 -3.66
N PRO A 149 22.00 7.16 -4.78
CA PRO A 149 21.57 6.49 -6.01
C PRO A 149 21.32 4.98 -5.85
N ASP A 150 22.02 4.32 -4.92
CA ASP A 150 21.89 2.88 -4.68
C ASP A 150 20.49 2.47 -4.19
N GLU A 151 19.72 3.38 -3.57
CA GLU A 151 18.34 3.11 -3.18
C GLU A 151 17.42 2.84 -4.37
N ARG A 152 17.80 3.31 -5.57
CA ARG A 152 17.08 3.11 -6.83
C ARG A 152 17.55 1.90 -7.62
N ALA A 153 18.53 1.16 -7.12
CA ALA A 153 19.07 0.03 -7.86
C ALA A 153 17.98 -1.03 -8.08
N VAL A 154 17.75 -1.37 -9.36
CA VAL A 154 16.92 -2.49 -9.80
C VAL A 154 17.75 -3.69 -10.23
N GLY A 155 19.07 -3.58 -10.07
CA GLY A 155 20.06 -4.58 -10.42
C GLY A 155 21.46 -3.99 -10.34
N TYR A 156 22.47 -4.82 -10.60
CA TYR A 156 23.87 -4.40 -10.62
C TYR A 156 24.60 -5.01 -11.83
N ASN A 157 25.41 -4.20 -12.50
CA ASN A 157 26.45 -4.68 -13.41
C ASN A 157 27.80 -4.63 -12.67
N GLY A 158 28.16 -5.74 -12.02
CA GLY A 158 29.32 -5.79 -11.13
C GLY A 158 29.12 -4.95 -9.85
N ALA A 159 29.84 -3.82 -9.75
CA ALA A 159 29.69 -2.86 -8.64
C ALA A 159 28.81 -1.66 -9.01
N THR A 160 28.47 -1.48 -10.29
CA THR A 160 27.69 -0.34 -10.76
C THR A 160 26.19 -0.62 -10.65
N PRO A 161 25.40 0.22 -9.98
CA PRO A 161 23.97 0.05 -9.88
C PRO A 161 23.29 0.33 -11.23
N ILE A 162 22.34 -0.53 -11.59
CA ILE A 162 21.38 -0.26 -12.67
C ILE A 162 20.20 0.46 -12.02
N LEU A 163 19.99 1.72 -12.36
CA LEU A 163 18.96 2.54 -11.73
C LEU A 163 17.59 2.28 -12.35
N GLY A 164 16.57 2.15 -11.50
CA GLY A 164 15.16 2.09 -11.90
C GLY A 164 14.64 3.43 -12.43
N PRO A 165 13.33 3.59 -12.66
CA PRO A 165 12.75 4.84 -13.14
C PRO A 165 12.86 6.00 -12.12
N ASP A 166 12.74 7.24 -12.59
CA ASP A 166 12.68 8.44 -11.74
C ASP A 166 11.27 8.67 -11.15
N LYS A 167 10.24 8.07 -11.79
CA LYS A 167 8.83 8.27 -11.44
C LYS A 167 8.06 6.96 -11.50
N ALA A 168 6.98 6.86 -10.74
CA ALA A 168 5.97 5.80 -10.90
C ALA A 168 4.60 6.42 -11.19
N PHE A 169 3.83 5.81 -12.08
CA PHE A 169 2.52 6.30 -12.51
C PHE A 169 1.41 5.66 -11.68
N GLN A 170 0.42 6.44 -11.28
CA GLN A 170 -0.73 5.95 -10.54
C GLN A 170 -1.57 5.01 -11.41
N LEU A 171 -2.08 3.94 -10.82
CA LEU A 171 -3.06 3.06 -11.45
C LEU A 171 -4.42 3.76 -11.45
N LEU A 172 -5.12 3.74 -12.59
CA LEU A 172 -6.43 4.37 -12.75
C LEU A 172 -7.42 3.38 -13.37
N GLU A 173 -8.70 3.54 -13.01
CA GLU A 173 -9.82 2.86 -13.65
C GLU A 173 -9.84 3.17 -15.16
N GLY A 174 -10.08 2.15 -15.99
CA GLY A 174 -10.12 2.26 -17.44
C GLY A 174 -8.77 2.13 -18.15
N ILE A 175 -7.66 1.91 -17.42
CA ILE A 175 -6.37 1.50 -17.99
C ILE A 175 -6.33 -0.01 -18.28
N GLU A 176 -7.43 -0.74 -18.05
CA GLU A 176 -7.61 -2.08 -18.61
C GLU A 176 -7.71 -1.98 -20.14
N ARG A 177 -6.62 -2.36 -20.82
CA ARG A 177 -6.59 -3.38 -21.88
C ARG A 177 -5.32 -3.18 -22.72
N PHE A 178 -4.35 -4.07 -22.46
CA PHE A 178 -3.10 -4.24 -23.20
C PHE A 178 -2.06 -3.15 -22.96
N PHE A 179 -1.03 -3.47 -22.16
CA PHE A 179 0.26 -2.78 -22.28
C PHE A 179 0.80 -3.09 -23.67
N VAL A 180 0.46 -2.23 -24.63
CA VAL A 180 1.06 -2.23 -25.95
C VAL A 180 2.48 -1.70 -25.78
N THR A 181 3.45 -2.60 -25.66
CA THR A 181 4.86 -2.21 -25.47
C THR A 181 5.42 -1.46 -26.68
N ASP A 182 4.75 -1.55 -27.83
CA ASP A 182 5.03 -0.75 -29.03
C ASP A 182 3.72 -0.41 -29.75
N ILE A 183 3.32 0.87 -29.68
CA ILE A 183 2.08 1.39 -30.30
C ILE A 183 2.06 1.21 -31.83
N ASN A 184 3.23 1.07 -32.46
CA ASN A 184 3.34 0.85 -33.90
C ASN A 184 3.21 -0.63 -34.28
N ASN A 185 3.20 -1.54 -33.30
CA ASN A 185 3.02 -2.98 -33.50
C ASN A 185 2.11 -3.61 -32.42
N PRO A 186 0.81 -3.27 -32.42
CA PRO A 186 -0.14 -3.72 -31.39
C PRO A 186 -0.39 -5.24 -31.40
N GLY A 187 -0.08 -5.93 -32.51
CA GLY A 187 -0.27 -7.38 -32.66
C GLY A 187 0.87 -8.25 -32.12
N ALA A 188 2.09 -7.71 -31.99
CA ALA A 188 3.25 -8.46 -31.49
C ALA A 188 3.62 -8.15 -30.03
N SER A 189 3.05 -7.08 -29.46
CA SER A 189 3.36 -6.57 -28.11
C SER A 189 2.29 -6.87 -27.07
N ALA A 190 1.22 -7.57 -27.43
CA ALA A 190 0.23 -8.05 -26.48
C ALA A 190 0.82 -9.22 -25.66
N GLN A 191 1.51 -8.90 -24.55
CA GLN A 191 1.72 -9.91 -23.53
C GLN A 191 0.36 -10.28 -22.93
N ALA A 192 0.03 -11.58 -22.95
CA ALA A 192 -1.25 -12.08 -22.47
C ALA A 192 -1.39 -12.01 -20.94
N GLN A 193 -0.27 -11.87 -20.21
CA GLN A 193 -0.25 -11.73 -18.76
C GLN A 193 0.61 -10.53 -18.33
N SER A 194 0.06 -9.69 -17.45
CA SER A 194 0.74 -8.52 -16.88
C SER A 194 1.69 -8.94 -15.77
N ASN A 195 2.90 -8.36 -15.74
CA ASN A 195 3.85 -8.53 -14.63
C ASN A 195 3.74 -7.39 -13.59
N LEU A 196 2.68 -6.58 -13.65
CA LEU A 196 2.45 -5.49 -12.71
C LEU A 196 1.53 -5.98 -11.58
N PRO A 197 2.04 -6.23 -10.36
CA PRO A 197 1.21 -6.56 -9.23
C PRO A 197 0.47 -5.32 -8.74
N ILE A 198 -0.74 -5.55 -8.26
CA ILE A 198 -1.69 -4.54 -7.84
C ILE A 198 -2.03 -4.71 -6.37
N LEU A 199 -2.33 -5.94 -5.97
CA LEU A 199 -2.69 -6.30 -4.60
C LEU A 199 -1.89 -7.55 -4.19
N VAL A 200 -1.40 -7.59 -2.96
CA VAL A 200 -0.66 -8.74 -2.41
C VAL A 200 -1.01 -8.95 -0.95
N ASP A 201 -1.03 -10.20 -0.48
CA ASP A 201 -1.14 -10.49 0.95
C ASP A 201 -0.03 -9.75 1.72
N VAL A 202 -0.37 -9.19 2.88
CA VAL A 202 0.62 -8.53 3.73
C VAL A 202 1.46 -9.60 4.43
N TYR A 203 2.78 -9.58 4.24
CA TYR A 203 3.72 -10.53 4.85
C TYR A 203 4.98 -9.81 5.33
N GLY A 204 5.46 -10.07 6.55
CA GLY A 204 6.64 -9.37 7.04
C GLY A 204 7.36 -10.09 8.18
N VAL A 205 8.63 -9.72 8.37
CA VAL A 205 9.46 -10.19 9.48
C VAL A 205 9.63 -9.09 10.54
N TYR A 206 9.48 -7.82 10.15
CA TYR A 206 9.70 -6.63 11.00
C TYR A 206 8.47 -5.72 10.96
N LYS A 207 8.09 -5.07 12.08
CA LYS A 207 7.04 -4.04 12.09
C LYS A 207 7.72 -2.68 12.07
N LYS A 208 7.39 -1.83 11.09
CA LYS A 208 7.93 -0.47 11.04
C LYS A 208 7.07 0.46 11.91
N THR A 209 7.74 1.24 12.78
CA THR A 209 7.08 2.19 13.69
C THR A 209 7.32 3.66 13.35
N ASP A 210 8.25 3.97 12.43
CA ASP A 210 8.52 5.33 11.95
C ASP A 210 8.96 5.28 10.46
N PRO A 211 8.62 6.24 9.59
CA PRO A 211 9.09 6.32 8.20
C PRO A 211 10.62 6.27 8.01
N ASP A 212 11.39 6.79 8.97
CA ASP A 212 12.83 7.04 8.88
C ASP A 212 13.68 6.00 9.63
N THR A 213 13.07 5.12 10.46
CA THR A 213 13.74 4.01 11.15
C THR A 213 13.14 2.66 10.76
N ASP A 214 14.00 1.67 10.49
CA ASP A 214 13.56 0.30 10.26
C ASP A 214 13.50 -0.40 11.63
N ASP A 215 12.31 -0.85 12.05
CA ASP A 215 12.02 -1.18 13.46
C ASP A 215 11.63 -2.65 13.77
N VAL A 216 11.61 -2.92 15.07
CA VAL A 216 11.52 -4.17 15.88
C VAL A 216 11.07 -5.47 15.19
N ALA A 217 11.95 -6.49 15.26
CA ALA A 217 11.87 -7.82 14.63
C ALA A 217 10.76 -8.78 15.10
N GLN A 218 9.89 -8.38 16.03
CA GLN A 218 9.02 -9.33 16.76
C GLN A 218 7.51 -9.04 16.65
N ALA A 219 7.11 -7.83 16.25
CA ALA A 219 5.68 -7.45 16.19
C ALA A 219 5.04 -7.60 14.80
N ALA A 220 5.79 -8.03 13.78
CA ALA A 220 5.25 -8.24 12.44
C ALA A 220 4.39 -9.50 12.35
N VAL A 221 4.88 -10.60 12.92
CA VAL A 221 4.19 -11.90 12.89
C VAL A 221 2.84 -11.85 13.62
N THR A 222 2.68 -10.91 14.56
CA THR A 222 1.40 -10.71 15.28
C THR A 222 0.36 -9.98 14.43
N VAL A 223 0.79 -9.10 13.51
CA VAL A 223 -0.08 -8.19 12.72
C VAL A 223 -0.30 -8.68 11.28
N PHE A 224 0.63 -9.50 10.77
CA PHE A 224 0.59 -10.01 9.41
C PHE A 224 0.06 -11.44 9.35
N ASN A 225 -0.71 -11.69 8.30
CA ASN A 225 -1.40 -12.95 8.11
C ASN A 225 -0.42 -13.96 7.53
N HIS A 226 -0.08 -15.00 8.29
CA HIS A 226 0.79 -16.02 7.75
C HIS A 226 0.48 -17.43 8.25
N VAL A 227 0.05 -18.29 7.30
CA VAL A 227 0.55 -19.64 6.88
C VAL A 227 -0.33 -20.12 5.69
N PRO A 228 0.19 -20.67 4.56
CA PRO A 228 1.52 -21.28 4.33
C PRO A 228 2.35 -20.72 3.15
N GLY A 229 3.68 -20.64 3.32
CA GLY A 229 4.71 -20.74 2.26
C GLY A 229 4.81 -19.65 1.17
N GLY A 230 3.83 -18.77 1.03
CA GLY A 230 3.78 -17.72 0.01
C GLY A 230 2.59 -16.79 0.19
N SER A 231 2.36 -15.93 -0.80
CA SER A 231 1.30 -14.93 -0.82
C SER A 231 0.55 -14.96 -2.15
N ASN A 232 -0.76 -14.70 -2.10
CA ASN A 232 -1.57 -14.43 -3.28
C ASN A 232 -1.27 -13.03 -3.80
N VAL A 233 -1.11 -12.91 -5.12
CA VAL A 233 -0.83 -11.66 -5.82
C VAL A 233 -1.85 -11.49 -6.93
N LEU A 234 -2.59 -10.39 -6.90
CA LEU A 234 -3.43 -9.93 -7.99
C LEU A 234 -2.61 -9.02 -8.92
N PHE A 235 -2.68 -9.31 -10.21
CA PHE A 235 -2.01 -8.53 -11.25
C PHE A 235 -3.00 -7.65 -12.02
N MET A 236 -2.47 -6.69 -12.75
CA MET A 236 -3.23 -5.65 -13.45
C MET A 236 -4.18 -6.17 -14.54
N ASP A 237 -3.97 -7.37 -15.03
CA ASP A 237 -4.84 -8.06 -15.99
C ASP A 237 -5.93 -8.91 -15.30
N GLY A 238 -6.04 -8.84 -13.98
CA GLY A 238 -7.02 -9.56 -13.16
C GLY A 238 -6.62 -10.99 -12.80
N HIS A 239 -5.47 -11.50 -13.27
CA HIS A 239 -5.04 -12.84 -12.86
C HIS A 239 -4.50 -12.82 -11.43
N VAL A 240 -4.70 -13.93 -10.73
CA VAL A 240 -4.14 -14.15 -9.40
C VAL A 240 -3.11 -15.27 -9.47
N GLN A 241 -1.94 -15.05 -8.89
CA GLN A 241 -0.89 -16.05 -8.76
C GLN A 241 -0.52 -16.23 -7.29
N PHE A 242 -0.39 -17.48 -6.86
CA PHE A 242 0.28 -17.79 -5.60
C PHE A 242 1.80 -17.76 -5.81
N MET A 243 2.50 -16.87 -5.10
CA MET A 243 3.95 -16.73 -5.17
C MET A 243 4.58 -17.20 -3.87
N GLN A 244 5.52 -18.15 -3.98
CA GLN A 244 6.25 -18.65 -2.81
C GLN A 244 7.27 -17.63 -2.32
N TYR A 245 7.45 -17.52 -1.01
CA TYR A 245 8.43 -16.62 -0.40
C TYR A 245 9.87 -16.84 -0.90
N ARG A 246 10.20 -18.10 -1.22
CA ARG A 246 11.52 -18.50 -1.73
C ARG A 246 11.72 -18.26 -3.22
N ALA A 247 10.71 -17.77 -3.94
CA ALA A 247 10.79 -17.54 -5.39
C ALA A 247 11.70 -16.37 -5.77
N GLN A 248 12.15 -15.55 -4.80
CA GLN A 248 13.01 -14.38 -5.03
C GLN A 248 12.50 -13.44 -6.13
N GLN A 249 11.18 -13.26 -6.20
CA GLN A 249 10.53 -12.53 -7.27
C GLN A 249 9.59 -11.47 -6.69
N PHE A 250 9.70 -10.24 -7.18
CA PHE A 250 8.75 -9.18 -6.84
C PHE A 250 7.31 -9.58 -7.26
N PRO A 251 6.28 -9.34 -6.41
CA PRO A 251 6.29 -8.63 -5.13
C PRO A 251 6.52 -9.50 -3.88
N VAL A 252 6.73 -10.81 -4.03
CA VAL A 252 6.88 -11.77 -2.92
C VAL A 252 8.31 -12.30 -2.84
N CYS A 253 9.11 -11.72 -1.96
CA CYS A 253 10.49 -12.15 -1.75
C CYS A 253 10.81 -12.17 -0.26
N THR A 254 11.22 -13.35 0.21
CA THR A 254 11.96 -13.46 1.47
C THR A 254 13.41 -13.74 1.18
N TYR A 255 14.26 -13.02 1.91
CA TYR A 255 15.70 -13.22 2.10
C TYR A 255 16.18 -14.68 1.91
N PRO A 256 17.39 -14.94 1.33
CA PRO A 256 18.46 -14.01 0.96
C PRO A 256 18.62 -13.88 -0.56
N ASP A 257 18.20 -12.74 -1.12
CA ASP A 257 18.68 -12.33 -2.44
C ASP A 257 20.17 -11.91 -2.31
N PRO A 258 21.11 -12.45 -3.11
CA PRO A 258 22.53 -12.10 -3.07
C PRO A 258 22.81 -10.59 -3.30
N TYR A 259 21.86 -9.81 -3.80
CA TYR A 259 22.01 -8.37 -4.05
C TYR A 259 21.62 -7.47 -2.84
N ILE A 260 21.08 -8.04 -1.75
CA ILE A 260 20.72 -7.31 -0.52
C ILE A 260 21.95 -6.76 0.24
N THR A 261 23.16 -7.26 -0.05
CA THR A 261 24.38 -6.70 0.56
C THR A 261 24.78 -5.35 -0.03
N LYS A 262 24.26 -4.97 -1.22
CA LYS A 262 24.63 -3.72 -1.91
C LYS A 262 23.52 -2.67 -1.92
N VAL A 263 22.25 -3.07 -1.90
CA VAL A 263 21.13 -2.18 -1.56
C VAL A 263 20.83 -2.39 -0.09
N LYS A 264 20.98 -1.37 0.76
CA LYS A 264 20.53 -1.45 2.17
C LYS A 264 19.05 -1.82 2.21
N GLY A 265 18.77 -3.10 2.46
CA GLY A 265 17.48 -3.67 2.84
C GLY A 265 16.43 -3.69 1.73
N TRP A 266 16.22 -4.87 1.13
CA TRP A 266 14.87 -5.30 0.78
C TRP A 266 14.45 -6.39 1.77
N SER A 267 14.36 -6.00 3.04
CA SER A 267 13.71 -6.77 4.10
C SER A 267 12.28 -6.28 4.18
N SER A 268 11.30 -7.04 3.65
CA SER A 268 9.86 -6.92 3.91
C SER A 268 9.14 -5.56 3.79
N HIS A 269 9.81 -4.44 3.47
CA HIS A 269 9.33 -3.05 3.63
C HIS A 269 8.02 -2.67 2.91
N ILE A 270 7.52 -3.50 1.97
CA ILE A 270 6.23 -3.27 1.30
C ILE A 270 5.07 -3.63 2.24
N ALA A 271 5.22 -4.67 3.06
CA ALA A 271 4.25 -5.04 4.08
C ALA A 271 4.40 -4.22 5.37
N GLU A 272 5.58 -3.65 5.61
CA GLU A 272 5.88 -2.93 6.85
C GLU A 272 5.17 -1.57 6.97
N GLY A 273 4.54 -1.10 5.90
CA GLY A 273 3.80 0.16 5.87
C GLY A 273 2.32 0.06 6.23
N THR A 274 1.80 -1.03 6.81
CA THR A 274 0.37 -1.16 7.12
C THR A 274 -0.07 -0.59 8.46
N ALA A 275 0.82 0.02 9.23
CA ALA A 275 0.42 0.84 10.37
C ALA A 275 0.41 2.33 9.98
N GLY A 276 -0.68 3.02 10.31
CA GLY A 276 -1.07 4.36 9.85
C GLY A 276 -0.09 5.51 10.12
#